data_AF-A0A848BUJ8-F1
#
_entry.id   AF-A0A848BUJ8-F1
#
_cell.length_a   1.000
_cell.length_b   1.000
_cell.length_c   1.000
_cell.angle_alpha   90.00
_cell.angle_beta   90.00
_cell.angle_gamma   90.00
#
_symmetry.space_group_name_H-M   'P 1'
#
loop_
_entity.id
_entity.type
_entity.pdbx_description
1 polymer ?
#
loop_
_entity_poly.entity_id
_entity_poly.type
_entity_poly.pdbx_seq_one_letter_code
_entity_poly.pdbx_strand_id
1 'polypeptide(L)' 'MAFFRSKKEIEEQINTLANFELLRRFIGMLTDSRSILSITKHKYFRRILCNLIGELVEEGEIPDDEEILKSMINEI' A
#
# COMPACT_ATOMS: atom_id res chain seq x y z
N MET A 1 6.20 6.10 -7.34
CA MET A 1 5.66 4.91 -8.04
C MET A 1 6.71 3.82 -7.95
N ALA A 2 6.35 2.62 -7.49
CA ALA A 2 7.32 1.56 -7.22
C ALA A 2 6.93 0.23 -7.90
N PHE A 3 7.93 -0.59 -8.17
CA PHE A 3 7.79 -1.92 -8.76
C PHE A 3 8.10 -2.99 -7.71
N PHE A 4 7.19 -3.94 -7.55
CA PHE A 4 7.30 -4.98 -6.54
C PHE A 4 7.29 -6.38 -7.16
N ARG A 5 8.21 -7.23 -6.73
CA ARG A 5 8.33 -8.63 -7.11
C ARG A 5 7.79 -9.57 -6.03
N SER A 6 7.86 -9.16 -4.76
CA SER A 6 7.45 -10.00 -3.63
C SER A 6 6.64 -9.23 -2.58
N LYS A 7 5.94 -9.97 -1.71
CA LYS A 7 5.24 -9.41 -0.55
C LYS A 7 6.18 -8.60 0.35
N LYS A 8 7.35 -9.15 0.66
CA LYS A 8 8.33 -8.54 1.55
C LYS A 8 8.80 -7.17 1.05
N GLU A 9 9.06 -7.05 -0.25
CA GLU A 9 9.44 -5.75 -0.86
C GLU A 9 8.32 -4.71 -0.75
N ILE A 10 7.05 -5.13 -0.86
CA ILE A 10 5.90 -4.23 -0.67
C ILE A 10 5.86 -3.71 0.77
N GLU A 11 5.98 -4.62 1.73
CA GLU A 11 5.95 -4.29 3.17
C GLU A 11 7.12 -3.37 3.56
N GLU A 12 8.34 -3.71 3.15
CA GLU A 12 9.54 -2.90 3.43
C GLU A 12 9.42 -1.49 2.83
N GLN A 13 8.92 -1.36 1.59
CA GLN A 13 8.75 -0.07 0.96
C GLN A 13 7.66 0.77 1.64
N ILE A 14 6.50 0.18 1.95
CA ILE A 14 5.41 0.88 2.62
C ILE A 14 5.86 1.33 4.01
N ASN A 15 6.53 0.48 4.78
CA ASN A 15 7.06 0.82 6.09
C ASN A 15 8.11 1.92 6.00
N THR A 16 9.01 1.87 5.01
CA THR A 16 9.98 2.95 4.79
C THR A 16 9.29 4.27 4.47
N LEU A 17 8.30 4.25 3.57
CA LEU A 17 7.53 5.44 3.21
C LEU A 17 6.72 5.99 4.39
N ALA A 18 6.13 5.13 5.22
CA ALA A 18 5.38 5.55 6.40
C ALA A 18 6.27 6.20 7.47
N ASN A 19 7.51 5.72 7.61
CA ASN A 19 8.45 6.23 8.60
C ASN A 19 9.14 7.54 8.19
N PHE A 20 9.41 7.74 6.90
CA PHE A 20 10.22 8.86 6.42
C PHE A 20 9.45 9.88 5.57
N GLU A 21 8.29 9.51 5.02
CA GLU A 21 7.50 10.34 4.11
C GLU A 21 6.00 10.33 4.45
N LEU A 22 5.20 11.05 3.65
CA LEU A 22 3.75 11.03 3.76
C LEU A 22 3.18 9.93 2.86
N LEU A 23 2.81 8.79 3.45
CA LEU A 23 2.28 7.63 2.72
C LEU A 23 1.10 7.99 1.80
N ARG A 24 0.23 8.93 2.21
CA ARG A 24 -0.89 9.43 1.40
C ARG A 24 -0.48 9.99 0.04
N ARG A 25 0.76 10.49 -0.13
CA ARG A 25 1.26 11.00 -1.42
C ARG A 25 1.91 9.93 -2.29
N PHE A 26 1.90 8.67 -1.86
CA PHE A 26 2.47 7.58 -2.63
C PHE A 26 1.61 7.29 -3.87
N ILE A 27 2.21 7.40 -5.05
CA ILE A 27 1.55 7.19 -6.36
C ILE A 27 1.11 5.72 -6.58
N GLY A 28 1.57 4.78 -5.74
CA GLY A 28 1.18 3.38 -5.82
C GLY A 28 2.14 2.48 -6.64
N MET A 29 1.61 1.32 -7.02
CA MET A 29 2.34 0.23 -7.69
C MET A 29 2.25 0.31 -9.22
N LEU A 30 3.34 -0.08 -9.92
CA LEU A 30 3.35 -0.42 -11.35
C LEU A 30 3.67 -1.90 -11.57
N THR A 31 3.07 -2.53 -12.59
CA THR A 31 3.37 -3.92 -12.97
C THR A 31 4.53 -4.07 -13.96
N ASP A 32 4.88 -2.99 -14.66
CA ASP A 32 5.90 -2.87 -15.73
C ASP A 32 5.95 -4.09 -16.66
N SER A 33 4.76 -4.61 -16.98
CA SER A 33 4.58 -5.86 -17.69
C SER A 33 3.56 -5.67 -18.78
N ARG A 34 3.89 -6.17 -19.98
CA ARG A 34 2.98 -6.20 -21.13
C ARG A 34 1.99 -7.37 -21.07
N SER A 35 2.01 -8.16 -19.99
CA SER A 35 1.09 -9.29 -19.78
C SER A 35 -0.15 -8.89 -18.99
N ILE A 36 -1.33 -9.16 -19.56
CA ILE A 36 -2.63 -8.92 -18.92
C ILE A 36 -2.74 -9.63 -17.56
N LEU A 37 -2.14 -10.81 -17.41
CA LEU A 37 -2.14 -11.55 -16.15
C LEU A 37 -1.47 -10.77 -15.00
N SER A 38 -0.58 -9.84 -15.33
CA SER A 38 0.11 -9.01 -14.34
C SER A 38 -0.81 -7.97 -13.68
N ILE A 39 -2.02 -7.71 -14.22
CA ILE A 39 -3.03 -6.84 -13.57
C ILE A 39 -3.40 -7.37 -12.16
N THR A 40 -3.31 -8.69 -11.96
CA THR A 40 -3.58 -9.34 -10.67
C THR A 40 -2.63 -8.87 -9.57
N LYS A 41 -1.43 -8.38 -9.93
CA LYS A 41 -0.47 -7.82 -8.98
C LYS A 41 -0.98 -6.56 -8.30
N HIS A 42 -1.79 -5.73 -8.96
CA HIS A 42 -2.40 -4.56 -8.31
C HIS A 42 -3.37 -4.99 -7.20
N LYS A 43 -4.17 -6.04 -7.44
CA LYS A 43 -5.05 -6.60 -6.41
C LYS A 43 -4.24 -7.17 -5.24
N TYR A 44 -3.10 -7.80 -5.54
CA TYR A 44 -2.20 -8.32 -4.52
C TYR A 44 -1.58 -7.21 -3.66
N PHE A 45 -1.08 -6.15 -4.31
CA PHE A 45 -0.57 -4.95 -3.63
C PHE A 45 -1.63 -4.29 -2.75
N ARG A 46 -2.85 -4.09 -3.25
CA ARG A 46 -3.94 -3.49 -2.46
C ARG A 46 -4.28 -4.30 -1.21
N ARG A 47 -4.24 -5.64 -1.29
CA ARG A 47 -4.45 -6.50 -0.12
C ARG A 47 -3.37 -6.31 0.93
N ILE A 48 -2.11 -6.26 0.51
CA ILE A 48 -0.98 -6.07 1.44
C ILE A 48 -1.05 -4.67 2.06
N LEU A 49 -1.30 -3.63 1.26
CA LEU A 49 -1.48 -2.26 1.76
C LEU A 49 -2.60 -2.20 2.81
N CYS A 50 -3.79 -2.71 2.51
CA CYS A 50 -4.90 -2.70 3.45
C CYS A 50 -4.61 -3.50 4.73
N ASN A 51 -3.91 -4.63 4.63
CA ASN A 51 -3.51 -5.40 5.80
C ASN A 51 -2.55 -4.60 6.70
N LEU A 52 -1.52 -3.99 6.13
CA LEU A 52 -0.55 -3.18 6.89
C LEU A 52 -1.23 -1.99 7.58
N ILE A 53 -2.10 -1.27 6.87
CA ILE A 53 -2.86 -0.16 7.47
C ILE A 53 -3.78 -0.67 8.58
N GLY A 54 -4.44 -1.81 8.39
CA GLY A 54 -5.27 -2.43 9.42
C GLY A 54 -4.47 -2.80 10.67
N GLU A 55 -3.28 -3.39 10.52
CA GLU A 55 -2.37 -3.71 11.63
C GLU A 55 -1.99 -2.43 12.41
N LEU A 56 -1.64 -1.33 11.72
CA LEU A 56 -1.33 -0.05 12.37
C LEU A 56 -2.52 0.55 13.14
N VAL A 57 -3.74 0.36 12.64
CA VAL A 57 -4.97 0.77 13.34
C VAL A 57 -5.20 -0.09 14.59
N GLU A 58 -5.06 -1.41 14.47
CA GLU A 58 -5.23 -2.37 15.58
C GLU A 58 -4.18 -2.15 16.69
N GLU A 59 -2.96 -1.78 16.33
CA GLU A 59 -1.88 -1.42 17.27
C GLU A 59 -2.08 -0.03 17.90
N GLY A 60 -2.98 0.79 17.37
CA GLY A 60 -3.27 2.14 17.86
C GLY A 60 -2.25 3.20 17.42
N GLU A 61 -1.42 2.91 16.43
CA GLU A 61 -0.42 3.83 15.86
C GLU A 61 -1.09 4.92 15.01
N ILE A 62 -2.23 4.60 14.38
CA ILE A 62 -3.03 5.55 13.59
C ILE A 62 -4.51 5.49 13.98
N PRO A 63 -5.27 6.59 13.86
CA PRO A 63 -6.68 6.63 14.24
C PRO A 63 -7.54 5.75 13.31
N ASP A 64 -8.48 5.01 13.92
CA ASP A 64 -9.52 4.25 13.22
C ASP A 64 -10.63 5.18 12.69
N ASP A 65 -10.28 6.04 11.73
CA ASP A 65 -11.22 6.91 11.03
C ASP A 65 -11.46 6.37 9.62
N GLU A 66 -12.61 5.72 9.44
CA GLU A 66 -12.96 5.06 8.18
C GLU A 66 -12.97 6.01 6.98
N GLU A 67 -13.38 7.27 7.13
CA GLU A 67 -13.42 8.24 6.04
C GLU A 67 -12.00 8.63 5.60
N ILE A 68 -11.13 8.92 6.56
CA ILE A 68 -9.72 9.27 6.29
C ILE A 68 -8.99 8.09 5.66
N LEU A 69 -9.15 6.89 6.23
CA LEU A 69 -8.49 5.68 5.75
C LEU A 69 -8.95 5.29 4.35
N LYS A 70 -10.26 5.35 4.05
CA LYS A 70 -10.78 5.13 2.70
C LYS A 70 -10.24 6.16 1.70
N SER A 71 -10.22 7.45 2.06
CA SER A 71 -9.68 8.49 1.18
C SER A 71 -8.21 8.22 0.87
N MET A 72 -7.41 7.92 1.90
CA MET A 72 -5.99 7.63 1.73
C MET A 72 -5.75 6.40 0.85
N ILE A 73 -6.43 5.28 1.12
CA ILE A 73 -6.24 4.04 0.35
C ILE A 73 -6.71 4.20 -1.11
N ASN A 74 -7.73 5.03 -1.36
CA ASN A 74 -8.20 5.29 -2.72
C ASN A 74 -7.26 6.21 -3.52
N GLU A 75 -6.51 7.08 -2.83
CA GLU A 75 -5.50 7.95 -3.44
C GLU A 75 -4.20 7.19 -3.79
N ILE A 76 -4.02 5.96 -3.29
CA ILE A 76 -2.88 5.06 -3.52
C ILE A 76 -3.21 3.94 -4.54
#